data_AF-S8BYR5-F1
#
_entry.id   AF-S8BYR5-F1
#
_cell.length_a   1.000
_cell.length_b   1.000
_cell.length_c   1.000
_cell.angle_alpha   90.00
_cell.angle_beta   90.00
_cell.angle_gamma   90.00
#
_symmetry.space_group_name_H-M   'P 1'
#
loop_
_entity.id
_entity.type
_entity.pdbx_description
1 polymer ?
#
loop_
_entity_poly.entity_id
_entity_poly.type
_entity_poly.pdbx_seq_one_letter_code
_entity_poly.pdbx_strand_id
1 'polypeptide(L)'
;MGVDYYKILNVPSNATDEDVKRSYRKLAMKWHPDKNAVNTEVAAEKFKQITEAYDVLSDPRKRQIYDQLGEEGLKVGPSQKYARPSKKAAVMESKLQCSLEELYSGSKRKMKISRNILDEFGRPVTIEEIVSIHIKPGWKKGTKITFPEKGNYEIDASPGDLIFIIDEKPHPTFKRRGHDLILNHKISLLESLTGKLLNINTLDGRDLTVTLSDIVKPRDEILVENEGMPVSKQPGKCGNLRIKFDVKFPSTLTDEQKSDLRRILSKKTG
;
A
#
# COMPACT_ATOMS: atom_id res chain seq x y z
N MET A 1 43.09 8.21 -26.76
CA MET A 1 43.63 7.16 -25.88
C MET A 1 42.46 6.71 -25.03
N GLY A 2 41.94 5.49 -25.26
CA GLY A 2 40.68 5.05 -24.66
C GLY A 2 40.80 4.84 -23.15
N VAL A 3 39.67 4.98 -22.44
CA VAL A 3 39.57 4.72 -21.00
C VAL A 3 39.79 3.23 -20.70
N ASP A 4 40.65 2.93 -19.72
CA ASP A 4 40.90 1.57 -19.25
C ASP A 4 40.07 1.26 -17.99
N TYR A 5 38.92 0.58 -18.19
CA TYR A 5 38.00 0.21 -17.11
C TYR A 5 38.58 -0.81 -16.12
N TYR A 6 39.46 -1.71 -16.56
CA TYR A 6 40.13 -2.67 -15.67
C TYR A 6 41.08 -1.92 -14.71
N LYS A 7 41.80 -0.92 -15.24
CA LYS A 7 42.66 -0.05 -14.44
C LYS A 7 41.87 0.85 -13.48
N ILE A 8 40.70 1.35 -13.89
CA ILE A 8 39.81 2.14 -13.01
C ILE A 8 39.31 1.30 -11.83
N LEU A 9 38.89 0.06 -12.09
CA LEU A 9 38.48 -0.86 -11.05
C LEU A 9 39.64 -1.55 -10.36
N ASN A 10 40.90 -1.27 -10.72
CA ASN A 10 42.08 -1.88 -10.13
C ASN A 10 42.02 -3.41 -10.10
N VAL A 11 41.60 -4.00 -11.23
CA VAL A 11 41.50 -5.45 -11.46
C VAL A 11 42.26 -5.81 -12.74
N PRO A 12 42.79 -7.03 -12.87
CA PRO A 12 43.40 -7.48 -14.13
C PRO A 12 42.35 -7.71 -15.22
N SER A 13 42.75 -7.69 -16.50
CA SER A 13 41.83 -7.89 -17.64
C SER A 13 41.14 -9.27 -17.65
N ASN A 14 41.77 -10.28 -17.02
CA ASN A 14 41.20 -11.62 -16.84
C ASN A 14 40.38 -11.78 -15.54
N ALA A 15 40.02 -10.69 -14.86
CA ALA A 15 39.28 -10.74 -13.61
C ALA A 15 37.90 -11.43 -13.74
N THR A 16 37.50 -12.17 -12.71
CA THR A 16 36.16 -12.76 -12.67
C THR A 16 35.10 -11.71 -12.32
N ASP A 17 33.82 -12.00 -12.57
CA ASP A 17 32.71 -11.11 -12.21
C ASP A 17 32.67 -10.83 -10.70
N GLU A 18 33.09 -11.80 -9.89
CA GLU A 18 33.21 -11.64 -8.45
C GLU A 18 34.31 -10.64 -8.07
N ASP A 19 35.46 -10.66 -8.76
CA ASP A 19 36.58 -9.75 -8.54
C ASP A 19 36.19 -8.31 -8.93
N VAL A 20 35.53 -8.14 -10.07
CA VAL A 20 34.97 -6.86 -10.55
C VAL A 20 34.00 -6.29 -9.52
N LYS A 21 33.05 -7.11 -9.03
CA LYS A 21 32.06 -6.72 -8.02
C LYS A 21 32.67 -6.44 -6.65
N ARG A 22 33.73 -7.16 -6.27
CA ARG A 22 34.45 -6.94 -5.01
C ARG A 22 35.21 -5.62 -5.06
N SER A 23 35.90 -5.34 -6.16
CA SER A 23 36.68 -4.12 -6.30
C SER A 23 35.79 -2.88 -6.42
N TYR A 24 34.68 -2.97 -7.16
CA TYR A 24 33.67 -1.91 -7.21
C TYR A 24 33.17 -1.53 -5.82
N ARG A 25 32.76 -2.51 -5.00
CA ARG A 25 32.28 -2.24 -3.63
C ARG A 25 33.33 -1.53 -2.77
N LYS A 26 34.60 -1.93 -2.90
CA LYS A 26 35.72 -1.31 -2.17
C LYS A 26 35.96 0.13 -2.60
N LEU A 27 35.97 0.39 -3.90
CA LEU A 27 36.23 1.71 -4.47
C LEU A 27 35.05 2.67 -4.31
N ALA A 28 33.82 2.18 -4.48
CA ALA A 28 32.59 2.95 -4.25
C ALA A 28 32.46 3.41 -2.79
N MET A 29 32.81 2.55 -1.81
CA MET A 29 32.85 2.97 -0.41
C MET A 29 33.98 3.96 -0.11
N LYS A 30 35.12 3.88 -0.81
CA LYS A 30 36.25 4.79 -0.64
C LYS A 30 35.94 6.19 -1.17
N TRP A 31 35.24 6.27 -2.30
CA TRP A 31 34.94 7.52 -3.01
C TRP A 31 33.49 8.00 -2.84
N HIS A 32 32.74 7.42 -1.90
CA HIS A 32 31.37 7.85 -1.62
C HIS A 32 31.33 9.34 -1.21
N PRO A 33 30.37 10.14 -1.72
CA PRO A 33 30.24 11.57 -1.40
C PRO A 33 30.19 11.85 0.11
N ASP A 34 29.42 11.04 0.87
CA ASP A 34 29.29 11.18 2.32
C ASP A 34 30.61 11.00 3.11
N LYS A 35 31.59 10.29 2.54
CA LYS A 35 32.90 10.05 3.18
C LYS A 35 33.99 11.02 2.72
N ASN A 36 33.72 11.81 1.67
CA ASN A 36 34.69 12.75 1.09
C ASN A 36 34.11 14.17 1.02
N ALA A 37 33.63 14.68 2.15
CA ALA A 37 32.97 15.99 2.24
C ALA A 37 33.90 17.19 1.95
N VAL A 38 35.23 17.02 2.00
CA VAL A 38 36.22 18.08 1.74
C VAL A 38 36.70 18.09 0.28
N ASN A 39 36.62 16.95 -0.41
CA ASN A 39 37.12 16.80 -1.79
C ASN A 39 36.02 16.22 -2.69
N THR A 40 34.87 16.87 -2.66
CA THR A 40 33.60 16.41 -3.24
C THR A 40 33.67 16.28 -4.75
N GLU A 41 34.29 17.22 -5.45
CA GLU A 41 34.41 17.18 -6.92
C GLU A 41 35.28 16.02 -7.40
N VAL A 42 36.46 15.83 -6.79
CA VAL A 42 37.36 14.71 -7.15
C VAL A 42 36.73 13.38 -6.78
N ALA A 43 36.03 13.30 -5.64
CA ALA A 43 35.33 12.10 -5.22
C ALA A 43 34.15 11.77 -6.15
N ALA A 44 33.37 12.76 -6.57
CA ALA A 44 32.28 12.58 -7.52
C ALA A 44 32.78 12.09 -8.88
N GLU A 45 33.87 12.68 -9.40
CA GLU A 45 34.46 12.26 -10.68
C GLU A 45 35.03 10.84 -10.60
N LYS A 46 35.72 10.50 -9.50
CA LYS A 46 36.20 9.13 -9.27
C LYS A 46 35.05 8.14 -9.12
N PHE A 47 34.03 8.49 -8.37
CA PHE A 47 32.86 7.65 -8.18
C PHE A 47 32.14 7.39 -9.51
N LYS A 48 31.97 8.43 -10.33
CA LYS A 48 31.41 8.32 -11.68
C LYS A 48 32.21 7.34 -12.54
N GLN A 49 33.53 7.49 -12.62
CA GLN A 49 34.42 6.59 -13.38
C GLN A 49 34.33 5.14 -12.87
N ILE A 50 34.29 4.93 -11.55
CA ILE A 50 34.16 3.61 -10.92
C ILE A 50 32.81 2.96 -11.26
N THR A 51 31.73 3.73 -11.24
CA THR A 51 30.38 3.25 -11.60
C THR A 51 30.29 2.89 -13.07
N GLU A 52 30.83 3.73 -13.96
CA GLU A 52 30.87 3.47 -15.41
C GLU A 52 31.67 2.20 -15.73
N ALA A 53 32.86 2.06 -15.13
CA ALA A 53 33.69 0.87 -15.29
C ALA A 53 32.99 -0.41 -14.82
N TYR A 54 32.23 -0.34 -13.72
CA TYR A 54 31.46 -1.48 -13.22
C TYR A 54 30.26 -1.82 -14.11
N ASP A 55 29.53 -0.84 -14.64
CA ASP A 55 28.40 -1.09 -15.55
C ASP A 55 28.85 -1.81 -16.83
N VAL A 56 30.03 -1.46 -17.35
CA VAL A 56 30.62 -2.14 -18.53
C VAL A 56 31.14 -3.53 -18.18
N LEU A 57 31.94 -3.66 -17.12
CA LEU A 57 32.63 -4.92 -16.80
C LEU A 57 31.76 -5.96 -16.08
N SER A 58 30.58 -5.58 -15.57
CA SER A 58 29.64 -6.52 -14.93
C SER A 58 28.59 -7.10 -15.87
N ASP A 59 28.41 -6.53 -17.07
CA ASP A 59 27.54 -7.07 -18.11
C ASP A 59 28.38 -7.87 -19.12
N PRO A 60 28.15 -9.19 -19.28
CA PRO A 60 28.94 -10.03 -20.19
C PRO A 60 28.99 -9.53 -21.64
N ARG A 61 27.92 -8.90 -22.14
CA ARG A 61 27.85 -8.39 -23.52
C ARG A 61 28.63 -7.09 -23.67
N LYS A 62 28.47 -6.15 -22.72
CA LYS A 62 29.22 -4.88 -22.75
C LYS A 62 30.72 -5.12 -22.55
N ARG A 63 31.07 -6.03 -21.64
CA ARG A 63 32.46 -6.45 -21.41
C ARG A 63 33.09 -7.04 -22.67
N GLN A 64 32.39 -7.94 -23.37
CA GLN A 64 32.86 -8.51 -24.63
C GLN A 64 33.10 -7.44 -25.71
N ILE A 65 32.19 -6.48 -25.85
CA ILE A 65 32.33 -5.36 -26.81
C ILE A 65 33.54 -4.48 -26.44
N TYR A 66 33.67 -4.14 -25.17
CA TYR A 66 34.78 -3.35 -24.66
C TYR A 66 36.13 -4.06 -24.83
N ASP A 67 36.20 -5.36 -24.55
CA ASP A 67 37.41 -6.15 -24.71
C ASP A 67 37.85 -6.26 -26.19
N GLN A 68 36.88 -6.26 -27.13
CA GLN A 68 37.14 -6.43 -28.56
C GLN A 68 37.42 -5.10 -29.29
N LEU A 69 36.77 -4.01 -28.88
CA LEU A 69 36.73 -2.74 -29.62
C LEU A 69 37.10 -1.51 -28.77
N GLY A 70 37.45 -1.71 -27.49
CA GLY A 70 37.73 -0.65 -26.53
C GLY A 70 36.52 0.24 -26.23
N GLU A 71 36.77 1.41 -25.63
CA GLU A 71 35.74 2.42 -25.36
C GLU A 71 35.00 2.88 -26.63
N GLU A 72 35.70 2.94 -27.77
CA GLU A 72 35.11 3.32 -29.06
C GLU A 72 34.07 2.29 -29.52
N GLY A 73 34.25 1.00 -29.24
CA GLY A 73 33.25 -0.04 -29.47
C GLY A 73 31.94 0.15 -28.71
N LEU A 74 32.01 0.77 -27.53
CA LEU A 74 30.85 1.16 -26.74
C LEU A 74 30.17 2.42 -27.31
N LYS A 75 30.88 3.23 -28.11
CA LYS A 75 30.35 4.43 -28.81
C LYS A 75 29.70 4.11 -30.15
N VAL A 76 30.16 3.06 -30.86
CA VAL A 76 29.59 2.64 -32.17
C VAL A 76 28.40 1.67 -32.02
N GLY A 77 28.13 1.18 -30.79
CA GLY A 77 26.79 0.70 -30.38
C GLY A 77 25.90 1.89 -30.02
N PRO A 78 24.58 1.84 -30.25
CA PRO A 78 23.80 3.04 -30.42
C PRO A 78 23.73 3.85 -29.12
N SER A 79 24.50 4.92 -29.02
CA SER A 79 24.62 5.75 -27.82
C SER A 79 24.48 7.22 -28.17
N GLN A 80 23.27 7.59 -28.61
CA GLN A 80 22.71 8.92 -28.32
C GLN A 80 21.17 8.96 -28.30
N LYS A 81 20.53 7.80 -28.13
CA LYS A 81 19.06 7.68 -27.90
C LYS A 81 18.68 6.59 -26.89
N TYR A 82 19.63 6.00 -26.16
CA TYR A 82 19.36 4.90 -25.21
C TYR A 82 19.48 5.31 -23.73
N ALA A 83 19.16 6.57 -23.41
CA ALA A 83 18.08 6.77 -22.45
C ALA A 83 16.76 6.71 -23.24
N ARG A 84 16.49 5.61 -23.93
CA ARG A 84 15.09 5.26 -24.16
C ARG A 84 14.60 5.04 -22.74
N PRO A 85 13.57 5.74 -22.25
CA PRO A 85 12.84 5.17 -21.13
C PRO A 85 12.57 3.74 -21.58
N SER A 86 13.07 2.74 -20.87
CA SER A 86 12.64 1.36 -21.09
C SER A 86 11.13 1.49 -21.12
N LYS A 87 10.50 1.34 -22.29
CA LYS A 87 9.08 1.61 -22.41
C LYS A 87 8.48 0.51 -21.55
N LYS A 88 8.10 0.83 -20.32
CA LYS A 88 7.46 -0.14 -19.45
C LYS A 88 6.10 -0.38 -20.07
N ALA A 89 5.75 -1.64 -20.24
CA ALA A 89 4.41 -1.99 -20.66
C ALA A 89 3.39 -1.37 -19.68
N ALA A 90 2.15 -1.19 -20.14
CA ALA A 90 1.12 -0.53 -19.34
C ALA A 90 0.96 -1.18 -17.95
N VAL A 91 0.81 -0.34 -16.92
CA VAL A 91 0.59 -0.81 -15.54
C VAL A 91 -0.75 -1.55 -15.47
N MET A 92 -0.72 -2.75 -14.90
CA MET A 92 -1.93 -3.52 -14.64
C MET A 92 -2.45 -3.16 -13.26
N GLU A 93 -3.58 -2.44 -13.17
CA GLU A 93 -4.22 -2.12 -11.89
C GLU A 93 -5.36 -3.11 -11.59
N SER A 94 -5.39 -3.65 -10.38
CA SER A 94 -6.46 -4.54 -9.90
C SER A 94 -6.99 -4.09 -8.54
N LYS A 95 -8.31 -4.04 -8.39
CA LYS A 95 -8.94 -3.67 -7.11
C LYS A 95 -9.02 -4.88 -6.18
N LEU A 96 -8.38 -4.78 -5.03
CA LEU A 96 -8.45 -5.78 -3.97
C LEU A 96 -9.57 -5.43 -2.99
N GLN A 97 -10.71 -6.11 -3.12
CA GLN A 97 -11.88 -5.91 -2.28
C GLN A 97 -11.65 -6.49 -0.87
N CYS A 98 -11.56 -5.62 0.13
CA CYS A 98 -11.32 -5.99 1.53
C CYS A 98 -12.50 -5.65 2.45
N SER A 99 -12.80 -6.54 3.38
CA SER A 99 -13.77 -6.27 4.44
C SER A 99 -13.17 -5.37 5.52
N LEU A 100 -14.00 -4.78 6.37
CA LEU A 100 -13.52 -3.91 7.44
C LEU A 100 -12.75 -4.70 8.50
N GLU A 101 -13.13 -5.95 8.77
CA GLU A 101 -12.47 -6.87 9.70
C GLU A 101 -11.04 -7.19 9.25
N GLU A 102 -10.84 -7.44 7.95
CA GLU A 102 -9.52 -7.68 7.37
C GLU A 102 -8.64 -6.41 7.41
N LEU A 103 -9.24 -5.23 7.24
CA LEU A 103 -8.53 -3.97 7.37
C LEU A 103 -8.31 -3.57 8.83
N TYR A 104 -9.06 -4.14 9.77
CA TYR A 104 -8.90 -3.94 11.21
C TYR A 104 -7.77 -4.83 11.75
N SER A 105 -7.89 -6.15 11.61
CA SER A 105 -6.93 -7.10 12.17
C SER A 105 -5.70 -7.34 11.29
N GLY A 106 -5.77 -6.98 10.01
CA GLY A 106 -4.79 -7.36 9.00
C GLY A 106 -5.01 -8.80 8.53
N SER A 107 -4.59 -9.10 7.30
CA SER A 107 -4.73 -10.44 6.75
C SER A 107 -3.68 -10.73 5.68
N LYS A 108 -3.48 -12.01 5.37
CA LYS A 108 -2.65 -12.46 4.25
C LYS A 108 -3.56 -13.02 3.18
N ARG A 109 -3.55 -12.41 1.98
CA ARG A 109 -4.24 -12.94 0.81
C ARG A 109 -3.28 -13.52 -0.20
N LYS A 110 -3.65 -14.63 -0.80
CA LYS A 110 -3.01 -15.18 -1.99
C LYS A 110 -3.90 -14.88 -3.19
N MET A 111 -3.36 -14.14 -4.16
CA MET A 111 -4.07 -13.77 -5.39
C MET A 111 -3.42 -14.50 -6.55
N LYS A 112 -4.24 -15.20 -7.34
CA LYS A 112 -3.82 -15.75 -8.63
C LYS A 112 -3.84 -14.62 -9.65
N ILE A 113 -2.73 -14.40 -10.33
CA ILE A 113 -2.57 -13.41 -11.38
C ILE A 113 -2.24 -14.13 -12.68
N SER A 114 -2.73 -13.61 -13.79
CA SER A 114 -2.37 -14.06 -15.12
C SER A 114 -1.60 -12.94 -15.83
N ARG A 115 -0.49 -13.29 -16.50
CA ARG A 115 0.25 -12.37 -17.35
C ARG A 115 0.64 -13.05 -18.65
N ASN A 116 0.65 -12.29 -19.74
CA ASN A 116 1.14 -12.76 -21.02
C ASN A 116 2.66 -12.58 -21.07
N ILE A 117 3.39 -13.65 -21.40
CA ILE A 117 4.83 -13.68 -21.69
C ILE A 117 5.06 -14.24 -23.10
N LEU A 118 6.26 -14.08 -23.66
CA LEU A 118 6.66 -14.77 -24.88
C LEU A 118 7.32 -16.10 -24.54
N ASP A 119 7.00 -17.16 -25.29
CA ASP A 119 7.72 -18.43 -25.24
C ASP A 119 9.06 -18.36 -26.00
N GLU A 120 9.83 -19.45 -25.96
CA GLU A 120 11.12 -19.59 -26.66
C GLU A 120 11.02 -19.40 -28.19
N PHE A 121 9.82 -19.50 -28.75
CA PHE A 121 9.52 -19.34 -30.17
C PHE A 121 8.90 -17.96 -30.48
N GLY A 122 8.84 -17.05 -29.51
CA GLY A 122 8.27 -15.70 -29.67
C GLY A 122 6.75 -15.65 -29.72
N ARG A 123 6.04 -16.70 -29.28
CA ARG A 123 4.57 -16.75 -29.24
C ARG A 123 4.05 -16.29 -27.86
N PRO A 124 2.94 -15.54 -27.81
CA PRO A 124 2.34 -15.12 -26.55
C PRO A 124 1.73 -16.31 -25.81
N VAL A 125 2.17 -16.55 -24.57
CA VAL A 125 1.66 -17.55 -23.66
C VAL A 125 1.20 -16.86 -22.38
N THR A 126 0.01 -17.21 -21.89
CA THR A 126 -0.47 -16.75 -20.59
C THR A 126 0.06 -17.68 -19.50
N ILE A 127 0.79 -17.11 -18.55
CA ILE A 127 1.22 -17.81 -17.34
C ILE A 127 0.41 -17.34 -16.13
N GLU A 128 0.18 -18.26 -15.21
CA GLU A 128 -0.50 -18.00 -13.96
C GLU A 128 0.51 -18.06 -12.80
N GLU A 129 0.45 -17.08 -11.91
CA GLU A 129 1.33 -16.98 -10.75
C GLU A 129 0.52 -16.61 -9.51
N ILE A 130 0.92 -17.11 -8.34
CA ILE A 130 0.28 -16.74 -7.07
C ILE A 130 1.14 -15.69 -6.38
N VAL A 131 0.58 -14.51 -6.14
CA VAL A 131 1.21 -13.44 -5.36
C VAL A 131 0.57 -13.33 -3.98
N SER A 132 1.38 -13.07 -2.96
CA SER A 132 0.91 -12.93 -1.57
C SER A 132 0.89 -11.46 -1.16
N ILE A 133 -0.27 -10.97 -0.75
CA ILE A 133 -0.49 -9.60 -0.28
C ILE A 133 -0.69 -9.65 1.24
N HIS A 134 0.14 -8.90 1.96
CA HIS A 134 0.06 -8.75 3.42
C HIS A 134 -0.67 -7.45 3.74
N ILE A 135 -1.98 -7.53 3.97
CA ILE A 135 -2.82 -6.40 4.34
C ILE A 135 -2.49 -6.03 5.79
N LYS A 136 -2.01 -4.80 5.99
CA LYS A 136 -1.70 -4.31 7.34
C LYS A 136 -2.91 -3.64 7.98
N PRO A 137 -3.06 -3.75 9.31
CA PRO A 137 -4.06 -3.01 10.08
C PRO A 137 -4.11 -1.52 9.76
N GLY A 138 -5.31 -0.99 9.60
CA GLY A 138 -5.57 0.43 9.37
C GLY A 138 -5.40 0.91 7.93
N TRP A 139 -4.98 0.04 6.99
CA TRP A 139 -4.89 0.41 5.57
C TRP A 139 -6.20 1.00 5.07
N LYS A 140 -6.08 2.07 4.26
CA LYS A 140 -7.22 2.84 3.74
C LYS A 140 -7.49 2.46 2.29
N LYS A 141 -8.73 2.64 1.84
CA LYS A 141 -9.06 2.65 0.41
C LYS A 141 -8.05 3.50 -0.37
N GLY A 142 -7.58 2.97 -1.51
CA GLY A 142 -6.59 3.62 -2.38
C GLY A 142 -5.13 3.27 -2.06
N THR A 143 -4.85 2.54 -0.96
CA THR A 143 -3.49 2.04 -0.69
C THR A 143 -3.03 1.15 -1.84
N LYS A 144 -1.87 1.46 -2.44
CA LYS A 144 -1.32 0.75 -3.60
C LYS A 144 -0.24 -0.25 -3.16
N ILE A 145 -0.32 -1.48 -3.65
CA ILE A 145 0.66 -2.54 -3.46
C ILE A 145 1.23 -2.88 -4.84
N THR A 146 2.51 -2.60 -5.04
CA THR A 146 3.17 -2.77 -6.34
C THR A 146 3.97 -4.05 -6.37
N PHE A 147 3.78 -4.84 -7.42
CA PHE A 147 4.56 -6.01 -7.78
C PHE A 147 5.31 -5.67 -9.08
N PRO A 148 6.60 -5.28 -8.97
CA PRO A 148 7.38 -4.88 -10.13
C PRO A 148 7.45 -5.98 -11.19
N GLU A 149 7.33 -5.60 -12.46
CA GLU A 149 7.51 -6.51 -13.61
C GLU A 149 6.54 -7.71 -13.66
N LYS A 150 5.44 -7.66 -12.88
CA LYS A 150 4.39 -8.69 -12.85
C LYS A 150 3.15 -8.36 -13.69
N GLY A 151 3.20 -7.29 -14.48
CA GLY A 151 2.21 -6.94 -15.48
C GLY A 151 2.40 -7.68 -16.79
N ASN A 152 1.69 -7.26 -17.84
CA ASN A 152 1.79 -7.86 -19.16
C ASN A 152 3.13 -7.53 -19.83
N TYR A 153 3.62 -8.45 -20.65
CA TYR A 153 4.72 -8.20 -21.57
C TYR A 153 4.23 -7.44 -22.81
N GLU A 154 5.05 -6.51 -23.30
CA GLU A 154 4.86 -5.81 -24.58
C GLU A 154 6.15 -5.94 -25.42
N ILE A 155 6.02 -5.96 -26.75
CA ILE A 155 7.16 -6.04 -27.67
C ILE A 155 8.05 -4.79 -27.50
N ASP A 156 9.37 -4.99 -27.41
CA ASP A 156 10.36 -3.94 -27.14
C ASP A 156 10.20 -3.19 -25.81
N ALA A 157 9.48 -3.79 -24.86
CA ALA A 157 9.14 -3.22 -23.56
C ALA A 157 9.42 -4.19 -22.41
N SER A 158 9.93 -3.68 -21.29
CA SER A 158 10.00 -4.48 -20.06
C SER A 158 8.58 -4.70 -19.53
N PRO A 159 8.29 -5.85 -18.87
CA PRO A 159 6.99 -6.09 -18.26
C PRO A 159 6.54 -4.92 -17.38
N GLY A 160 5.25 -4.59 -17.45
CA GLY A 160 4.66 -3.54 -16.64
C GLY A 160 4.63 -3.95 -15.17
N ASP A 161 4.29 -3.01 -14.28
CA ASP A 161 4.08 -3.33 -12.88
C ASP A 161 2.63 -3.78 -12.65
N LEU A 162 2.42 -4.73 -11.74
CA LEU A 162 1.08 -5.07 -11.26
C LEU A 162 0.82 -4.31 -9.96
N ILE A 163 -0.21 -3.48 -9.94
CA ILE A 163 -0.61 -2.72 -8.77
C ILE A 163 -1.96 -3.21 -8.26
N PHE A 164 -1.99 -3.70 -7.02
CA PHE A 164 -3.23 -3.90 -6.30
C PHE A 164 -3.61 -2.62 -5.55
N ILE A 165 -4.84 -2.18 -5.71
CA ILE A 165 -5.41 -1.03 -5.01
C ILE A 165 -6.42 -1.55 -4.01
N ILE A 166 -6.21 -1.26 -2.72
CA ILE A 166 -7.17 -1.61 -1.68
C ILE A 166 -8.49 -0.89 -1.94
N ASP A 167 -9.56 -1.66 -1.96
CA ASP A 167 -10.94 -1.17 -1.97
C ASP A 167 -11.70 -1.74 -0.79
N GLU A 168 -12.71 -1.01 -0.33
CA GLU A 168 -13.49 -1.36 0.86
C GLU A 168 -14.83 -1.95 0.44
N LYS A 169 -15.10 -3.19 0.87
CA LYS A 169 -16.41 -3.82 0.72
C LYS A 169 -17.42 -3.09 1.61
N PRO A 170 -18.65 -2.86 1.12
CA PRO A 170 -19.74 -2.42 1.98
C PRO A 170 -19.93 -3.40 3.16
N HIS A 171 -20.05 -2.87 4.36
CA HIS A 171 -20.26 -3.65 5.58
C HIS A 171 -21.70 -3.43 6.08
N PRO A 172 -22.39 -4.48 6.59
CA PRO A 172 -23.80 -4.39 6.99
C PRO A 172 -24.06 -3.43 8.16
N THR A 173 -23.16 -3.40 9.14
CA THR A 173 -23.33 -2.67 10.41
C THR A 173 -22.58 -1.33 10.44
N PHE A 174 -21.28 -1.35 10.11
CA PHE A 174 -20.40 -0.18 10.18
C PHE A 174 -20.15 0.48 8.83
N LYS A 175 -20.00 1.80 8.86
CA LYS A 175 -19.46 2.59 7.76
C LYS A 175 -18.19 3.29 8.20
N ARG A 176 -17.09 3.04 7.51
CA ARG A 176 -15.80 3.70 7.80
C ARG A 176 -15.82 5.17 7.39
N ARG A 177 -15.27 6.05 8.24
CA ARG A 177 -14.96 7.45 7.95
C ARG A 177 -13.56 7.78 8.45
N GLY A 178 -12.56 7.63 7.59
CA GLY A 178 -11.17 7.83 7.98
C GLY A 178 -10.70 6.74 8.95
N HIS A 179 -10.43 7.13 10.20
CA HIS A 179 -10.13 6.20 11.29
C HIS A 179 -11.37 5.87 12.14
N ASP A 180 -12.46 6.60 11.99
CA ASP A 180 -13.67 6.38 12.76
C ASP A 180 -14.58 5.35 12.08
N LEU A 181 -15.40 4.68 12.87
CA LEU A 181 -16.51 3.86 12.43
C LEU A 181 -17.82 4.57 12.75
N ILE A 182 -18.78 4.48 11.83
CA ILE A 182 -20.14 5.00 12.03
C ILE A 182 -21.08 3.82 12.08
N LEU A 183 -21.85 3.72 13.15
CA LEU A 183 -22.94 2.76 13.33
C LEU A 183 -24.26 3.52 13.35
N ASN A 184 -25.18 3.19 12.45
CA ASN A 184 -26.56 3.68 12.54
C ASN A 184 -27.38 2.68 13.36
N HIS A 185 -27.74 3.05 14.58
CA HIS A 185 -28.49 2.20 15.49
C HIS A 185 -29.93 2.69 15.64
N LYS A 186 -30.88 1.76 15.52
CA LYS A 186 -32.31 2.04 15.64
C LYS A 186 -32.78 1.74 17.05
N ILE A 187 -33.39 2.72 17.72
CA ILE A 187 -33.96 2.57 19.06
C ILE A 187 -35.42 2.98 19.05
N SER A 188 -36.22 2.42 19.95
CA SER A 188 -37.61 2.86 20.13
C SER A 188 -37.68 4.17 20.92
N LEU A 189 -38.81 4.88 20.81
CA LEU A 189 -39.06 6.07 21.63
C LEU A 189 -38.95 5.76 23.14
N LEU A 190 -39.46 4.60 23.59
CA LEU A 190 -39.34 4.18 24.99
C LEU A 190 -37.87 4.08 25.40
N GLU A 191 -37.07 3.30 24.68
CA GLU A 191 -35.64 3.12 24.93
C GLU A 191 -34.87 4.45 24.88
N SER A 192 -35.25 5.37 24.01
CA SER A 192 -34.64 6.70 23.91
C SER A 192 -34.92 7.59 25.13
N LEU A 193 -36.02 7.35 25.85
CA LEU A 193 -36.45 8.13 27.01
C LEU A 193 -36.06 7.48 28.34
N THR A 194 -36.03 6.14 28.41
CA THR A 194 -35.79 5.37 29.63
C THR A 194 -34.39 4.76 29.71
N GLY A 195 -33.63 4.81 28.62
CA GLY A 195 -32.33 4.16 28.51
C GLY A 195 -32.39 2.72 27.98
N LYS A 196 -31.23 2.23 27.53
CA LYS A 196 -31.03 0.90 26.94
C LYS A 196 -29.57 0.47 27.05
N LEU A 197 -29.33 -0.83 27.23
CA LEU A 197 -28.02 -1.43 27.05
C LEU A 197 -27.85 -1.89 25.60
N LEU A 198 -26.90 -1.31 24.89
CA LEU A 198 -26.56 -1.67 23.52
C LEU A 198 -25.44 -2.69 23.53
N ASN A 199 -25.67 -3.86 22.92
CA ASN A 199 -24.62 -4.85 22.67
C ASN A 199 -24.24 -4.78 21.20
N ILE A 200 -22.99 -4.41 20.93
CA ILE A 200 -22.46 -4.20 19.59
C ILE A 200 -21.31 -5.19 19.37
N ASN A 201 -21.42 -6.01 18.34
CA ASN A 201 -20.31 -6.86 17.91
C ASN A 201 -19.29 -6.01 17.13
N THR A 202 -18.08 -5.90 17.65
CA THR A 202 -16.98 -5.09 17.08
C THR A 202 -16.25 -5.85 15.97
N LEU A 203 -15.41 -5.16 15.19
CA LEU A 203 -14.70 -5.76 14.05
C LEU A 203 -13.65 -6.83 14.45
N ASP A 204 -13.25 -6.88 15.72
CA ASP A 204 -12.40 -7.92 16.30
C ASP A 204 -13.20 -9.06 16.96
N GLY A 205 -14.53 -9.04 16.88
CA GLY A 205 -15.40 -10.08 17.38
C GLY A 205 -15.72 -10.00 18.88
N ARG A 206 -15.34 -8.92 19.57
CA ARG A 206 -15.76 -8.66 20.95
C ARG A 206 -17.20 -8.15 20.99
N ASP A 207 -17.87 -8.35 22.12
CA ASP A 207 -19.14 -7.69 22.41
C ASP A 207 -18.88 -6.44 23.25
N LEU A 208 -19.15 -5.28 22.66
CA LEU A 208 -19.05 -3.98 23.31
C LEU A 208 -20.41 -3.57 23.87
N THR A 209 -20.50 -3.40 25.18
CA THR A 209 -21.72 -2.91 25.85
C THR A 209 -21.64 -1.39 26.06
N VAL A 210 -22.60 -0.66 25.48
CA VAL A 210 -22.74 0.79 25.66
C VAL A 210 -24.06 1.08 26.38
N THR A 211 -23.98 1.77 27.51
CA THR A 211 -25.17 2.12 28.32
C THR A 211 -25.70 3.48 27.90
N LEU A 212 -26.98 3.54 27.51
CA LEU A 212 -27.70 4.79 27.31
C LEU A 212 -28.41 5.16 28.61
N SER A 213 -27.81 6.04 29.41
CA SER A 213 -28.40 6.53 30.67
C SER A 213 -29.26 7.78 30.48
N ASP A 214 -28.89 8.63 29.53
CA ASP A 214 -29.55 9.90 29.26
C ASP A 214 -30.56 9.80 28.11
N ILE A 215 -31.45 10.80 28.02
CA ILE A 215 -32.42 10.90 26.93
C ILE A 215 -31.68 11.12 25.60
N VAL A 216 -31.90 10.22 24.66
CA VAL A 216 -31.32 10.28 23.30
C VAL A 216 -32.32 10.92 22.35
N LYS A 217 -31.96 12.05 21.75
CA LYS A 217 -32.81 12.74 20.77
C LYS A 217 -32.63 12.13 19.37
N PRO A 218 -33.61 12.29 18.47
CA PRO A 218 -33.43 11.91 17.08
C PRO A 218 -32.19 12.59 16.48
N ARG A 219 -31.36 11.79 15.77
CA ARG A 219 -30.10 12.22 15.14
C ARG A 219 -28.95 12.52 16.11
N ASP A 220 -29.13 12.32 17.41
CA ASP A 220 -28.01 12.38 18.36
C ASP A 220 -26.96 11.33 18.01
N GLU A 221 -25.72 11.64 18.41
CA GLU A 221 -24.56 10.81 18.21
C GLU A 221 -23.86 10.61 19.55
N ILE A 222 -23.54 9.35 19.86
CA ILE A 222 -22.65 9.00 20.97
C ILE A 222 -21.30 8.61 20.40
N LEU A 223 -20.24 9.14 21.01
CA LEU A 223 -18.86 8.81 20.71
C LEU A 223 -18.37 7.77 21.72
N VAL A 224 -17.90 6.63 21.22
CA VAL A 224 -17.15 5.65 22.01
C VAL A 224 -15.70 5.71 21.56
N GLU A 225 -14.84 6.15 22.48
CA GLU A 225 -13.42 6.36 22.19
C GLU A 225 -12.69 5.04 21.94
N ASN A 226 -11.69 5.05 21.05
CA ASN A 226 -10.81 3.92 20.75
C ASN A 226 -11.50 2.66 20.18
N GLU A 227 -12.77 2.73 19.77
CA GLU A 227 -13.52 1.61 19.17
C GLU A 227 -13.69 1.74 17.63
N GLY A 228 -12.83 2.55 16.99
CA GLY A 228 -12.77 2.72 15.53
C GLY A 228 -11.70 1.87 14.84
N MET A 229 -11.28 2.28 13.64
CA MET A 229 -10.22 1.59 12.87
C MET A 229 -8.82 1.88 13.42
N PRO A 230 -7.88 0.90 13.36
CA PRO A 230 -6.50 1.11 13.74
C PRO A 230 -5.80 2.19 12.91
N VAL A 231 -4.82 2.85 13.52
CA VAL A 231 -3.97 3.84 12.87
C VAL A 231 -2.66 3.18 12.47
N SER A 232 -2.43 2.90 11.18
CA SER A 232 -1.29 2.08 10.69
C SER A 232 0.11 2.52 11.13
N LYS A 233 0.29 3.78 11.54
CA LYS A 233 1.57 4.35 12.01
C LYS A 233 1.64 4.54 13.53
N GLN A 234 0.59 4.21 14.27
CA GLN A 234 0.50 4.38 15.71
C GLN A 234 -0.06 3.09 16.32
N PRO A 235 0.81 2.11 16.64
CA PRO A 235 0.39 0.86 17.26
C PRO A 235 -0.41 1.11 18.55
N GLY A 236 -1.48 0.36 18.75
CA GLY A 236 -2.35 0.48 19.93
C GLY A 236 -3.33 1.66 19.90
N LYS A 237 -3.30 2.52 18.88
CA LYS A 237 -4.31 3.58 18.69
C LYS A 237 -5.33 3.20 17.62
N CYS A 238 -6.58 3.34 18.00
CA CYS A 238 -7.74 3.23 17.12
C CYS A 238 -8.44 4.58 17.03
N GLY A 239 -9.19 4.80 15.95
CA GLY A 239 -10.15 5.90 15.91
C GLY A 239 -11.34 5.64 16.83
N ASN A 240 -12.45 6.35 16.60
CA ASN A 240 -13.61 6.26 17.48
C ASN A 240 -14.80 5.57 16.78
N LEU A 241 -15.70 5.00 17.58
CA LEU A 241 -17.01 4.55 17.12
C LEU A 241 -18.04 5.66 17.36
N ARG A 242 -18.75 6.05 16.31
CA ARG A 242 -19.82 7.05 16.33
C ARG A 242 -21.15 6.34 16.12
N ILE A 243 -21.95 6.27 17.18
CA ILE A 243 -23.26 5.62 17.15
C ILE A 243 -24.30 6.70 16.90
N LYS A 244 -24.92 6.67 15.73
CA LYS A 244 -25.99 7.58 15.32
C LYS A 244 -27.34 6.93 15.55
N PHE A 245 -28.22 7.65 16.23
CA PHE A 245 -29.52 7.09 16.61
C PHE A 245 -30.65 7.51 15.67
N ASP A 246 -31.42 6.51 15.26
CA ASP A 246 -32.69 6.66 14.57
C ASP A 246 -33.81 6.23 15.53
N VAL A 247 -34.53 7.21 16.08
CA VAL A 247 -35.59 6.99 17.07
C VAL A 247 -36.88 6.66 16.35
N LYS A 248 -37.34 5.42 16.52
CA LYS A 248 -38.61 4.95 15.98
C LYS A 248 -39.76 5.28 16.92
N PHE A 249 -40.66 6.12 16.43
CA PHE A 249 -41.94 6.39 17.09
C PHE A 249 -42.91 5.23 16.89
N PRO A 250 -43.75 4.93 17.90
CA PRO A 250 -44.86 4.01 17.71
C PRO A 250 -45.83 4.57 16.66
N SER A 251 -46.39 3.71 15.81
CA SER A 251 -47.34 4.11 14.77
C SER A 251 -48.70 4.50 15.32
N THR A 252 -49.12 3.90 16.44
CA THR A 252 -50.37 4.16 17.13
C THR A 252 -50.19 4.05 18.64
N LEU A 253 -51.10 4.68 19.38
CA LEU A 253 -51.18 4.61 20.84
C LEU A 253 -52.64 4.48 21.25
N THR A 254 -52.92 3.69 22.28
CA THR A 254 -54.26 3.61 22.89
C THR A 254 -54.58 4.90 23.64
N ASP A 255 -55.86 5.16 23.90
CA ASP A 255 -56.25 6.38 24.63
C ASP A 255 -55.77 6.39 26.08
N GLU A 256 -55.65 5.20 26.70
CA GLU A 256 -55.01 5.01 28.00
C GLU A 256 -53.53 5.40 27.96
N GLN A 257 -52.76 4.89 26.99
CA GLN A 257 -51.35 5.25 26.81
C GLN A 257 -51.16 6.75 26.57
N LYS A 258 -52.03 7.39 25.77
CA LYS A 258 -52.00 8.84 25.56
C LYS A 258 -52.29 9.62 26.84
N SER A 259 -53.25 9.16 27.65
CA SER A 259 -53.59 9.77 28.94
C SER A 259 -52.39 9.71 29.90
N ASP A 260 -51.74 8.55 30.00
CA ASP A 260 -50.55 8.39 30.84
C ASP A 260 -49.37 9.25 30.37
N LEU A 261 -49.11 9.30 29.05
CA LEU A 261 -48.06 10.14 28.49
C LEU A 261 -48.31 11.62 28.78
N ARG A 262 -49.56 12.11 28.65
CA ARG A 262 -49.92 13.49 29.02
C ARG A 262 -49.65 13.74 30.50
N ARG A 263 -50.05 12.82 31.39
CA ARG A 263 -49.85 12.96 32.83
C ARG A 263 -48.37 13.02 33.21
N ILE A 264 -47.52 12.23 32.56
CA ILE A 264 -46.08 12.15 32.83
C ILE A 264 -45.33 13.37 32.24
N LEU A 265 -45.60 13.71 30.97
CA LEU A 265 -44.82 14.71 30.22
C LEU A 265 -45.30 16.16 30.46
N SER A 266 -46.55 16.38 30.86
CA SER A 266 -47.09 17.74 31.10
C SER A 266 -46.46 18.48 32.28
N LYS A 267 -45.78 17.77 33.20
CA LYS A 267 -45.16 18.39 34.38
C LYS A 267 -43.82 19.09 34.11
N LYS A 268 -43.23 18.93 32.92
CA LYS A 268 -41.86 19.40 32.61
C LYS A 268 -41.78 20.47 31.52
N THR A 269 -42.89 20.96 30.98
CA THR A 269 -42.91 22.11 30.05
C THR A 269 -42.96 23.44 30.80
N GLY A 270 -41.92 23.71 31.61
CA GLY A 270 -41.65 24.98 32.28
C GLY A 270 -40.21 25.38 32.03
#